data_AF-A0A017S6V5-F1
#
_entry.id   AF-A0A017S6V5-F1
#
_cell.length_a   1.000
_cell.length_b   1.000
_cell.length_c   1.000
_cell.angle_alpha   90.00
_cell.angle_beta   90.00
_cell.angle_gamma   90.00
#
_symmetry.space_group_name_H-M   'P 1'
#
loop_
_entity.id
_entity.type
_entity.pdbx_description
1 polymer ?
#
loop_
_entity_poly.entity_id
_entity_poly.type
_entity_poly.pdbx_seq_one_letter_code
_entity_poly.pdbx_strand_id
1 'polypeptide(L)'
;MPKYSLDIHYNSPRYYEEYDPNVESIVKDRFGEKGASGFEPFDRSSEGFHYAHRTSFSAPANVSLDELRKVELGYGIRATISQRHG
;
A
#
# COMPACT_ATOMS: atom_id res chain seq x y z
N MET A 1 -7.01 16.14 5.48
CA MET A 1 -6.06 15.04 5.72
C MET A 1 -5.16 14.92 4.50
N PRO A 2 -3.82 14.88 4.67
CA PRO A 2 -2.91 14.62 3.55
C PRO A 2 -3.26 13.29 2.85
N LYS A 3 -3.16 13.30 1.52
CA LYS A 3 -3.38 12.13 0.67
C LYS A 3 -2.05 11.51 0.28
N TYR A 4 -2.02 10.19 0.26
CA TYR A 4 -0.85 9.39 -0.08
C TYR A 4 -1.20 8.39 -1.16
N SER A 5 -0.22 8.08 -2.00
CA SER A 5 -0.27 6.96 -2.92
C SER A 5 0.63 5.86 -2.38
N LEU A 6 0.10 4.64 -2.38
CA LEU A 6 0.80 3.43 -2.00
C LEU A 6 0.93 2.54 -3.23
N ASP A 7 2.16 2.14 -3.47
CA ASP A 7 2.54 1.29 -4.58
C ASP A 7 3.25 0.05 -4.01
N ILE A 8 2.67 -1.11 -4.29
CA ILE A 8 3.03 -2.39 -3.67
C ILE A 8 3.65 -3.25 -4.76
N HIS A 9 4.90 -3.62 -4.58
CA HIS A 9 5.65 -4.46 -5.52
C HIS A 9 6.01 -5.78 -4.86
N TYR A 10 5.85 -6.88 -5.59
CA TYR A 10 6.24 -8.21 -5.11
C TYR A 10 7.57 -8.62 -5.73
N ASN A 11 8.46 -9.16 -4.90
CA ASN A 11 9.79 -9.60 -5.35
C ASN A 11 9.75 -10.89 -6.19
N SER A 12 8.60 -11.57 -6.25
CA SER A 12 8.41 -12.83 -6.98
C SER A 12 6.91 -13.08 -7.24
N PRO A 13 6.54 -13.75 -8.34
CA PRO A 13 5.16 -14.18 -8.61
C PRO A 13 4.52 -14.91 -7.44
N ARG A 14 5.29 -15.74 -6.72
CA ARG A 14 4.78 -16.53 -5.59
C ARG A 14 4.18 -15.65 -4.48
N TYR A 15 4.81 -14.50 -4.18
CA TYR A 15 4.28 -13.59 -3.16
C TYR A 15 3.04 -12.87 -3.68
N TYR A 16 3.00 -12.54 -4.97
CA TYR A 16 1.77 -11.99 -5.56
C TYR A 16 0.61 -12.97 -5.40
N GLU A 17 0.79 -14.24 -5.74
CA GLU A 17 -0.26 -15.25 -5.60
C GLU A 17 -0.67 -15.50 -4.14
N GLU A 18 0.30 -15.44 -3.21
CA GLU A 18 0.06 -15.61 -1.78
C GLU A 18 -0.73 -14.43 -1.18
N TYR A 19 -0.39 -13.20 -1.56
CA TYR A 19 -0.94 -11.99 -0.95
C TYR A 19 -2.09 -11.35 -1.73
N ASP A 20 -2.20 -11.51 -3.06
CA ASP A 20 -3.27 -10.89 -3.87
C ASP A 20 -4.69 -11.08 -3.29
N PRO A 21 -5.08 -12.27 -2.76
CA PRO A 21 -6.41 -12.46 -2.19
C PRO A 21 -6.69 -11.57 -0.98
N ASN A 22 -5.65 -11.18 -0.22
CA ASN A 22 -5.78 -10.54 1.09
C ASN A 22 -5.03 -9.21 1.22
N VAL A 23 -4.29 -8.77 0.20
CA VAL A 23 -3.42 -7.58 0.27
C VAL A 23 -4.20 -6.32 0.64
N GLU A 24 -5.42 -6.18 0.12
CA GLU A 24 -6.29 -5.06 0.46
C GLU A 24 -6.61 -5.05 1.97
N SER A 25 -6.92 -6.20 2.55
CA SER A 25 -7.20 -6.32 3.98
C SER A 25 -5.95 -6.03 4.81
N ILE A 26 -4.80 -6.56 4.39
CA ILE A 26 -3.52 -6.33 5.08
C ILE A 26 -3.16 -4.84 5.08
N VAL A 27 -3.31 -4.16 3.94
CA VAL A 27 -3.05 -2.72 3.84
C VAL A 27 -4.01 -1.92 4.71
N LYS A 28 -5.31 -2.22 4.65
CA LYS A 28 -6.31 -1.53 5.47
C LYS A 28 -6.07 -1.71 6.97
N ASP A 29 -5.67 -2.90 7.39
CA ASP A 29 -5.31 -3.19 8.77
C ASP A 29 -4.06 -2.39 9.19
N ARG A 30 -2.93 -2.62 8.52
CA ARG A 30 -1.62 -2.03 8.88
C ARG A 30 -1.59 -0.50 8.82
N PHE A 31 -2.17 0.09 7.78
CA PHE A 31 -2.25 1.54 7.69
C PHE A 31 -3.40 2.09 8.54
N GLY A 32 -4.45 1.31 8.77
CA GLY A 32 -5.53 1.65 9.70
C GLY A 32 -5.03 1.78 11.15
N GLU A 33 -4.05 0.97 11.57
CA GLU A 33 -3.35 1.12 12.87
C GLU A 33 -2.68 2.50 13.00
N LYS A 34 -2.30 3.12 11.89
CA LYS A 34 -1.77 4.50 11.82
C LYS A 34 -2.86 5.55 11.62
N GLY A 35 -4.14 5.18 11.66
CA GLY A 35 -5.28 6.06 11.43
C GLY A 35 -5.55 6.39 9.96
N ALA A 36 -4.94 5.66 9.02
CA ALA A 36 -5.24 5.83 7.60
C ALA A 36 -6.69 5.44 7.29
N SER A 37 -7.32 6.19 6.38
CA SER A 37 -8.71 6.01 5.98
C SER A 37 -8.96 6.52 4.57
N GLY A 38 -10.15 6.24 4.03
CA GLY A 38 -10.52 6.68 2.69
C GLY A 38 -9.68 6.03 1.59
N PHE A 39 -9.43 4.72 1.72
CA PHE A 39 -8.72 3.94 0.72
C PHE A 39 -9.51 3.91 -0.59
N GLU A 40 -8.86 4.29 -1.69
CA GLU A 40 -9.36 4.13 -3.04
C GLU A 40 -9.31 2.65 -3.47
N PRO A 41 -10.07 2.26 -4.51
CA PRO A 41 -9.98 0.92 -5.08
C PRO A 41 -8.54 0.52 -5.38
N PHE A 42 -8.22 -0.75 -5.15
CA PHE A 42 -6.90 -1.29 -5.44
C PHE A 42 -6.80 -1.58 -6.92
N ASP A 43 -6.02 -0.77 -7.62
CA ASP A 43 -5.63 -1.01 -9.00
C ASP A 43 -4.65 -2.17 -9.06
N ARG A 44 -5.01 -3.21 -9.81
CA ARG A 44 -4.17 -4.39 -10.03
C ARG A 44 -3.49 -4.24 -11.37
N SER A 45 -2.18 -4.07 -11.35
CA SER A 45 -1.37 -4.17 -12.55
C SER A 45 -0.79 -5.58 -12.61
N SER A 46 -1.09 -6.31 -13.69
CA SER A 46 -0.48 -7.63 -13.96
C SER A 46 0.16 -7.70 -15.35
N GLU A 47 0.15 -6.59 -16.11
CA GLU A 47 0.78 -6.56 -17.42
C GLU A 47 2.31 -6.60 -17.32
N GLY A 48 2.92 -7.45 -18.17
CA GLY A 48 4.34 -7.36 -18.49
C GLY A 48 5.31 -7.59 -17.33
N PHE A 49 5.00 -8.47 -16.37
CA PHE A 49 5.83 -8.84 -15.19
C PHE A 49 5.79 -7.90 -13.98
N HIS A 50 4.91 -6.91 -13.98
CA HIS A 50 4.78 -6.00 -12.85
C HIS A 50 3.70 -6.53 -11.92
N TYR A 51 4.03 -7.53 -11.11
CA TYR A 51 3.19 -7.94 -9.99
C TYR A 51 3.10 -6.76 -9.03
N ALA A 52 2.02 -5.99 -9.14
CA ALA A 52 1.87 -4.77 -8.35
C ALA A 52 0.41 -4.44 -8.05
N HIS A 53 0.22 -3.83 -6.88
CA HIS A 53 -1.03 -3.20 -6.49
C HIS A 53 -0.79 -1.73 -6.20
N ARG A 54 -1.75 -0.89 -6.59
CA ARG A 54 -1.72 0.53 -6.28
C ARG A 54 -3.02 0.94 -5.61
N THR A 55 -2.91 1.80 -4.61
CA THR A 55 -4.06 2.46 -3.98
C THR A 55 -3.66 3.86 -3.52
N SER A 56 -4.66 4.65 -3.15
CA SER A 56 -4.45 5.92 -2.44
C SER A 56 -5.25 5.90 -1.15
N PHE A 57 -4.77 6.62 -0.13
CA PHE A 57 -5.49 6.81 1.13
C PHE A 57 -5.17 8.17 1.74
N SER A 58 -5.92 8.53 2.77
CA SER A 58 -5.66 9.71 3.59
C SER A 58 -5.14 9.31 4.96
N ALA A 59 -4.22 10.07 5.55
CA ALA A 59 -3.78 9.86 6.92
C ALA A 59 -3.94 11.14 7.75
N PRO A 60 -4.00 11.05 9.10
CA PRO A 60 -4.01 12.20 9.98
C PRO A 60 -2.74 13.06 9.82
N ALA A 61 -2.86 14.38 9.97
CA ALA A 61 -1.71 15.29 9.76
C ALA A 61 -0.57 15.13 10.79
N ASN A 62 -0.86 14.49 11.93
CA ASN A 62 0.12 14.12 12.95
C ASN A 62 0.92 12.85 12.59
N VAL A 63 0.54 12.14 11.53
CA VAL A 63 1.28 10.97 11.03
C VAL A 63 2.18 11.43 9.89
N SER A 64 3.49 11.27 10.08
CA SER A 64 4.47 11.67 9.08
C SER A 64 4.57 10.64 7.94
N LEU A 65 5.04 11.09 6.77
CA LEU A 65 5.33 10.18 5.66
C LEU A 65 6.38 9.11 6.04
N ASP A 66 7.33 9.46 6.90
CA ASP A 66 8.34 8.54 7.40
C ASP A 66 7.73 7.40 8.24
N GLU A 67 6.75 7.72 9.09
CA GLU A 67 6.02 6.72 9.88
C GLU A 67 5.21 5.77 8.99
N LEU A 68 4.59 6.29 7.93
CA LEU A 68 3.88 5.46 6.96
C LEU A 68 4.85 4.54 6.21
N ARG A 69 6.05 5.01 5.86
CA ARG A 69 7.07 4.22 5.14
C ARG A 69 7.66 3.07 5.96
N LYS A 70 7.54 3.11 7.28
CA LYS A 70 7.95 2.03 8.19
C LYS A 70 6.93 0.89 8.26
N VAL A 71 5.76 1.04 7.65
CA VAL A 71 4.72 0.01 7.66
C VAL A 71 5.15 -1.18 6.80
N GLU A 72 5.30 -2.34 7.43
CA GLU A 72 5.60 -3.60 6.76
C GLU A 72 4.31 -4.36 6.46
N LEU A 73 4.14 -4.79 5.21
CA LEU A 73 2.95 -5.51 4.75
C LEU A 73 3.12 -7.03 4.76
N GLY A 74 4.36 -7.52 4.76
CA GLY A 74 4.66 -8.94 4.69
C GLY A 74 6.00 -9.21 4.04
N TYR A 75 6.45 -10.45 4.14
CA TYR A 75 7.71 -10.87 3.55
C TYR A 75 7.62 -10.88 2.01
N GLY A 76 8.65 -10.36 1.34
CA GLY A 76 8.68 -10.31 -0.13
C GLY A 76 7.82 -9.20 -0.75
N ILE A 77 7.22 -8.33 0.06
CA ILE A 77 6.46 -7.15 -0.37
C ILE A 77 7.31 -5.90 -0.17
N ARG A 78 7.40 -5.07 -1.20
CA ARG A 78 7.97 -3.73 -1.13
C ARG A 78 6.85 -2.69 -1.23
N ALA A 79 6.60 -1.98 -0.13
CA ALA A 79 5.67 -0.86 -0.10
C ALA A 79 6.42 0.46 -0.35
N THR A 80 5.97 1.21 -1.36
CA THR A 80 6.48 2.54 -1.67
C THR A 80 5.38 3.57 -1.46
N ILE A 81 5.65 4.59 -0.64
CA ILE A 81 4.69 5.63 -0.31
C ILE A 81 5.20 7.00 -0.74
N SER A 82 4.33 7.70 -1.46
CA SER A 82 4.52 9.09 -1.87
C SER A 82 3.33 9.93 -1.43
N GLN A 83 3.62 11.15 -0.99
CA GLN A 83 2.56 12.12 -0.72
C GLN A 83 2.04 12.67 -2.06
N ARG A 84 0.72 12.66 -2.23
CA ARG A 84 0.09 13.17 -3.44
C ARG A 84 -0.04 14.69 -3.29
N HIS A 85 0.72 15.43 -4.08
CA HIS A 85 0.50 16.87 -4.24
C HIS A 85 -0.72 17.06 -5.13
N GLY A 86 -1.80 17.58 -4.55
CA GLY A 86 -2.98 18.03 -5.28
C GLY A 86 -2.78 19.42 -5.86
#